data_AF-A0A914TVM0-F1
#
_entry.id   AF-A0A914TVM0-F1
#
_cell.length_a   1.000
_cell.length_b   1.000
_cell.length_c   1.000
_cell.angle_alpha   90.00
_cell.angle_beta   90.00
_cell.angle_gamma   90.00
#
_symmetry.space_group_name_H-M   'P 1'
#
loop_
_entity.id
_entity.type
_entity.pdbx_description
1 polymer ?
#
loop_
_entity_poly.entity_id
_entity_poly.type
_entity_poly.pdbx_seq_one_letter_code
_entity_poly.pdbx_strand_id
1 'polypeptide(L)'
;MIIFNSTALIVPGIIFLLIGHIPDAYSLLPILLFTTINAFIGTNCGGFYKCGTLVSRQFSAFVIANIQFIKCINLFLAPALVAIFVKDDANKSQWRIIFYILGVFSFIVSLLQHR
;
A
#
# COMPACT_ATOMS: atom_id res chain seq x y z
N MET A 1 -5.75 15.54 8.63
CA MET A 1 -4.63 14.60 8.41
C MET A 1 -5.09 13.15 8.56
N ILE A 2 -5.86 12.82 9.61
CA ILE A 2 -6.44 11.48 9.83
C ILE A 2 -7.34 11.02 8.67
N ILE A 3 -8.17 11.92 8.11
CA ILE A 3 -9.07 11.59 6.99
C ILE A 3 -8.29 11.15 5.75
N PHE A 4 -7.26 11.91 5.36
CA PHE A 4 -6.43 11.58 4.18
C PHE A 4 -5.66 10.27 4.34
N ASN A 5 -5.10 10.03 5.52
CA ASN A 5 -4.31 8.84 5.78
C ASN A 5 -5.23 7.60 5.92
N SER A 6 -6.43 7.75 6.47
CA SER A 6 -7.40 6.65 6.57
C SER A 6 -8.02 6.31 5.22
N THR A 7 -8.41 7.29 4.40
CA THR A 7 -8.96 7.01 3.06
C THR A 7 -7.92 6.35 2.16
N ALA A 8 -6.66 6.75 2.28
CA ALA A 8 -5.59 6.25 1.45
C ALA A 8 -4.99 4.90 1.95
N LEU A 9 -5.46 4.37 3.09
CA LEU A 9 -5.17 3.01 3.56
C LEU A 9 -6.38 2.08 3.37
N ILE A 10 -7.58 2.54 3.73
CA ILE A 10 -8.82 1.75 3.66
C ILE A 10 -9.23 1.46 2.22
N VAL A 11 -9.23 2.47 1.35
CA VAL A 11 -9.67 2.30 -0.05
C VAL A 11 -8.74 1.33 -0.81
N PRO A 12 -7.40 1.49 -0.78
CA PRO A 12 -6.51 0.49 -1.37
C PRO A 12 -6.61 -0.89 -0.72
N GLY A 13 -6.76 -0.97 0.61
CA GLY A 13 -6.89 -2.23 1.34
C GLY A 13 -8.11 -3.05 0.89
N ILE A 14 -9.27 -2.41 0.75
CA ILE A 14 -10.49 -3.07 0.24
C ILE A 14 -10.28 -3.55 -1.20
N ILE A 15 -9.68 -2.72 -2.06
CA ILE A 15 -9.44 -3.09 -3.46
C ILE A 15 -8.45 -4.26 -3.57
N PHE A 16 -7.41 -4.32 -2.73
CA PHE A 16 -6.49 -5.48 -2.67
C PHE A 16 -7.21 -6.79 -2.30
N LEU A 17 -8.14 -6.74 -1.32
CA LEU A 17 -8.96 -7.91 -0.96
C LEU A 17 -9.87 -8.34 -2.12
N LEU A 18 -10.44 -7.39 -2.85
CA LEU A 18 -11.26 -7.65 -4.03
C LEU A 18 -10.46 -8.29 -5.17
N ILE A 19 -9.24 -7.80 -5.45
CA ILE A 19 -8.35 -8.38 -6.47
C ILE A 19 -8.01 -9.84 -6.15
N GLY A 20 -7.84 -10.18 -4.87
CA GLY A 20 -7.62 -11.56 -4.44
C GLY A 20 -8.75 -12.53 -4.82
N HIS A 21 -9.97 -12.02 -5.07
CA HIS A 21 -11.15 -12.83 -5.37
C HIS A 21 -11.54 -12.85 -6.86
N ILE A 22 -10.79 -12.17 -7.75
CA ILE A 22 -11.18 -12.05 -9.16
C ILE A 22 -10.97 -13.38 -9.91
N PRO A 23 -12.00 -13.89 -10.64
CA PRO A 23 -11.85 -15.04 -11.51
C PRO A 23 -11.15 -14.69 -12.82
N ASP A 24 -10.50 -15.69 -13.42
CA ASP A 24 -9.60 -15.55 -14.58
C ASP A 24 -10.23 -15.06 -15.89
N ALA A 25 -11.56 -14.91 -15.90
CA ALA A 25 -12.34 -14.55 -17.08
C ALA A 25 -12.16 -13.08 -17.51
N TYR A 26 -11.63 -12.20 -16.66
CA TYR A 26 -11.54 -10.76 -16.94
C TYR A 26 -10.10 -10.25 -16.89
N SER A 27 -9.49 -9.98 -18.05
CA SER A 27 -8.11 -9.45 -18.13
C SER A 27 -8.01 -7.94 -17.87
N LEU A 28 -9.07 -7.17 -18.15
CA LEU A 28 -9.07 -5.71 -17.99
C LEU A 28 -9.36 -5.26 -16.54
N LEU A 29 -10.17 -6.02 -15.81
CA LEU A 29 -10.63 -5.65 -14.47
C LEU A 29 -9.47 -5.52 -13.46
N PRO A 30 -8.50 -6.45 -13.37
CA PRO A 30 -7.36 -6.31 -12.46
C PRO A 30 -6.52 -5.07 -12.77
N ILE A 31 -6.30 -4.76 -14.05
CA ILE A 31 -5.49 -3.61 -14.48
C ILE A 31 -6.11 -2.30 -14.04
N LEU A 32 -7.43 -2.15 -14.20
CA LEU A 32 -8.16 -0.97 -13.74
C LEU A 32 -8.05 -0.82 -12.22
N LEU A 33 -8.24 -1.91 -11.47
CA LEU A 33 -8.15 -1.88 -10.01
C LEU A 33 -6.75 -1.56 -9.50
N PHE A 34 -5.68 -2.08 -10.13
CA PHE A 34 -4.30 -1.71 -9.79
C PHE A 34 -4.01 -0.24 -10.07
N THR A 35 -4.52 0.29 -11.18
CA THR A 35 -4.36 1.70 -11.53
C THR A 35 -5.06 2.59 -10.50
N THR A 36 -6.28 2.22 -10.09
CA THR A 36 -7.02 2.90 -9.03
C THR A 36 -6.28 2.85 -7.70
N ILE A 37 -5.75 1.68 -7.30
CA ILE A 37 -4.92 1.54 -6.09
C ILE A 37 -3.73 2.52 -6.13
N ASN A 38 -3.00 2.54 -7.25
CA ASN A 38 -1.81 3.39 -7.38
C ASN A 38 -2.17 4.90 -7.30
N ALA A 39 -3.31 5.29 -7.86
CA ALA A 39 -3.82 6.66 -7.77
C ALA A 39 -4.12 7.06 -6.31
N PHE A 40 -4.78 6.20 -5.54
CA PHE A 40 -5.08 6.46 -4.13
C PHE A 40 -3.84 6.40 -3.23
N ILE A 41 -2.88 5.51 -3.49
CA ILE A 41 -1.60 5.48 -2.76
C ILE A 41 -0.82 6.79 -2.96
N GLY A 42 -0.91 7.43 -4.14
CA GLY A 42 -0.29 8.72 -4.40
C GLY A 42 -0.77 9.83 -3.45
N THR A 43 -2.01 9.76 -2.98
CA THR A 43 -2.58 10.75 -2.03
C THR A 43 -1.92 10.70 -0.65
N ASN A 44 -1.37 9.54 -0.24
CA ASN A 44 -0.62 9.40 1.00
C ASN A 44 0.66 10.23 1.00
N CYS A 45 1.37 10.30 -0.12
CA CYS A 45 2.64 11.01 -0.22
C CYS A 45 2.47 12.51 0.09
N GLY A 46 1.42 13.15 -0.45
CA GLY A 46 1.13 14.56 -0.16
C GLY A 46 0.78 14.82 1.30
N GLY A 47 0.05 13.89 1.92
CA GLY A 47 -0.29 13.95 3.34
C GLY A 47 0.96 13.87 4.22
N PHE A 48 1.74 12.80 4.11
CA PHE A 48 2.89 12.56 4.98
C PHE A 48 3.94 13.67 4.96
N TYR A 49 4.28 14.21 3.78
CA TYR A 49 5.29 15.28 3.69
C TYR A 49 4.79 16.60 4.27
N LYS A 50 3.50 16.94 4.08
CA LYS A 50 2.92 18.16 4.64
C LYS A 50 2.74 18.06 6.16
N CYS A 51 2.28 16.91 6.66
CA CYS A 51 2.19 16.65 8.10
C CYS A 51 3.58 16.66 8.76
N GLY A 52 4.53 15.96 8.14
CA GLY A 52 5.91 15.85 8.61
C GLY A 52 6.55 17.22 8.76
N THR A 53 6.46 18.08 7.73
CA THR A 53 7.00 19.45 7.77
C THR A 53 6.35 20.31 8.86
N LEU A 54 5.02 20.26 9.01
CA LEU A 54 4.28 21.03 10.02
C LEU A 54 4.63 20.64 11.46
N VAL A 55 4.76 19.35 11.75
CA VAL A 55 5.02 18.84 13.12
C VAL A 55 6.48 19.04 13.51
N SER A 56 7.41 18.76 12.60
CA SER A 56 8.85 18.77 12.91
C SER A 56 9.54 20.12 12.70
N ARG A 57 8.90 21.06 11.97
CA ARG A 57 9.34 22.45 11.75
C ARG A 57 10.83 22.54 11.38
N GLN A 58 11.68 22.88 12.35
CA GLN A 58 13.14 23.02 12.22
C GLN A 58 13.87 21.71 11.92
N PHE A 59 13.30 20.55 12.29
CA PHE A 59 13.85 19.22 12.02
C PHE A 59 13.20 18.54 10.81
N SER A 60 12.46 19.28 9.98
CA SER A 60 11.68 18.73 8.87
C SER A 60 12.50 18.00 7.82
N ALA A 61 13.66 18.53 7.44
CA ALA A 61 14.56 17.86 6.51
C ALA A 61 14.98 16.47 7.03
N PHE A 62 15.33 16.36 8.31
CA PHE A 62 15.71 15.09 8.93
C PHE A 62 14.54 14.10 8.99
N VAL A 63 13.35 14.55 9.44
CA VAL A 63 12.17 13.67 9.55
C VAL A 63 11.71 13.18 8.18
N ILE A 64 11.73 14.05 7.16
CA ILE A 64 11.35 13.68 5.79
C ILE A 64 12.36 12.71 5.18
N ALA A 65 13.66 12.90 5.41
CA ALA A 65 14.69 11.99 4.95
C ALA A 65 14.49 10.57 5.52
N ASN A 66 14.13 10.46 6.81
CA ASN A 66 13.79 9.18 7.43
C ASN A 66 12.53 8.55 6.81
N ILE A 67 11.49 9.33 6.53
CA ILE A 67 10.29 8.84 5.83
C ILE A 67 10.64 8.27 4.45
N GLN A 68 11.49 8.95 3.68
CA GLN A 68 11.91 8.48 2.36
C GLN A 68 12.80 7.24 2.47
N PHE A 69 13.66 7.16 3.50
CA PHE A 69 14.46 5.96 3.75
C PHE A 69 13.58 4.73 4.00
N ILE A 70 12.53 4.87 4.82
CA ILE A 70 11.56 3.79 5.06
C ILE A 70 10.84 3.39 3.74
N LYS A 71 10.53 4.34 2.85
CA LYS A 71 9.97 4.03 1.53
C LYS A 71 10.94 3.21 0.68
N CYS A 72 12.23 3.51 0.72
CA CYS A 72 13.25 2.71 0.04
C CYS A 72 13.34 1.29 0.60
N ILE A 73 13.25 1.12 1.93
CA ILE A 73 13.16 -0.22 2.53
C ILE A 73 11.92 -0.96 2.00
N ASN A 74 10.77 -0.28 1.93
CA ASN A 74 9.53 -0.86 1.43
C ASN A 74 9.61 -1.26 -0.06
N LEU A 75 10.41 -0.55 -0.87
CA LEU A 75 10.67 -0.94 -2.26
C LEU A 75 11.29 -2.33 -2.37
N PHE A 76 12.14 -2.72 -1.42
CA PHE A 76 12.73 -4.06 -1.36
C PHE A 76 11.78 -5.11 -0.77
N LEU A 77 10.80 -4.69 0.03
CA LEU A 77 9.85 -5.60 0.64
C LEU A 77 8.95 -6.27 -0.40
N ALA A 78 8.55 -5.56 -1.45
CA ALA A 78 7.73 -6.10 -2.53
C ALA A 78 8.38 -7.30 -3.28
N PRO A 79 9.60 -7.19 -3.84
CA PRO A 79 10.27 -8.32 -4.47
C PRO A 79 10.65 -9.41 -3.45
N ALA A 80 10.93 -9.06 -2.19
CA ALA A 80 11.18 -10.05 -1.14
C ALA A 80 9.93 -10.92 -0.86
N LEU A 81 8.74 -10.32 -0.78
CA LEU A 81 7.49 -11.05 -0.62
C LEU A 81 7.23 -11.98 -1.82
N VAL A 82 7.46 -11.51 -3.04
CA VAL A 82 7.33 -12.34 -4.24
C VAL A 82 8.32 -13.51 -4.19
N ALA A 83 9.59 -13.28 -3.85
CA ALA A 83 10.59 -14.34 -3.76
C ALA A 83 10.27 -15.42 -2.71
N ILE A 84 9.53 -15.06 -1.64
CA ILE A 84 9.13 -16.00 -0.58
C ILE A 84 7.86 -16.77 -0.97
N PHE A 85 6.86 -16.07 -1.52
CA PHE A 85 5.50 -16.61 -1.70
C PHE A 85 5.19 -17.08 -3.13
N VAL A 86 5.92 -16.62 -4.15
CA VAL A 86 5.74 -17.00 -5.56
C VAL A 86 6.91 -17.88 -5.98
N LYS A 87 6.60 -19.15 -6.27
CA LYS A 87 7.52 -20.12 -6.88
C LYS A 87 7.23 -20.32 -8.36
N ASP A 88 5.99 -20.07 -8.79
CA ASP A 88 5.54 -20.21 -10.16
C ASP A 88 4.68 -19.01 -10.55
N ASP A 89 5.21 -18.17 -11.44
CA ASP A 89 4.55 -16.94 -11.90
C ASP A 89 3.24 -17.23 -12.65
N ALA A 90 3.09 -18.43 -13.23
CA ALA A 90 1.86 -18.82 -13.90
C ALA A 90 0.72 -19.14 -12.91
N ASN A 91 1.06 -19.46 -11.65
CA ASN A 91 0.08 -19.84 -10.65
C ASN A 91 -0.49 -18.61 -9.92
N LYS A 92 -1.62 -18.12 -10.43
CA LYS A 92 -2.37 -16.99 -9.86
C LYS A 92 -2.76 -17.18 -8.40
N SER A 93 -2.86 -18.41 -7.90
CA SER A 93 -3.20 -18.67 -6.51
C SER A 93 -2.15 -18.18 -5.52
N GLN A 94 -0.87 -18.17 -5.92
CA GLN A 94 0.22 -17.70 -5.08
C GLN A 94 0.19 -16.18 -4.93
N TRP A 95 -0.14 -15.48 -6.03
CA TRP A 95 -0.34 -14.02 -6.04
C TRP A 95 -1.52 -13.57 -5.18
N ARG A 96 -2.61 -14.34 -5.14
CA ARG A 96 -3.77 -14.04 -4.26
C ARG A 96 -3.37 -13.91 -2.79
N ILE A 97 -2.47 -14.76 -2.31
CA ILE A 97 -2.00 -14.73 -0.92
C ILE A 97 -1.29 -13.41 -0.62
N ILE A 98 -0.47 -12.92 -1.54
CA ILE A 98 0.21 -11.62 -1.40
C ILE A 98 -0.81 -10.49 -1.30
N PHE A 99 -1.82 -10.45 -2.17
CA PHE A 99 -2.87 -9.42 -2.12
C PHE A 99 -3.70 -9.47 -0.84
N TYR A 100 -3.99 -10.66 -0.32
CA TYR A 100 -4.65 -10.80 0.97
C TYR A 100 -3.80 -10.28 2.14
N ILE A 101 -2.51 -10.62 2.17
CA ILE A 101 -1.58 -10.12 3.18
C ILE A 101 -1.53 -8.58 3.14
N LEU A 102 -1.38 -8.00 1.96
CA LEU A 102 -1.34 -6.54 1.79
C LEU A 102 -2.65 -5.87 2.21
N GLY A 103 -3.79 -6.43 1.80
CA GLY A 103 -5.11 -5.91 2.17
C GLY A 103 -5.38 -5.94 3.68
N VAL A 104 -5.10 -7.08 4.32
CA VAL A 104 -5.26 -7.24 5.79
C VAL A 104 -4.29 -6.32 6.53
N PHE A 105 -3.04 -6.23 6.08
CA PHE A 105 -2.05 -5.35 6.69
C PHE A 105 -2.48 -3.88 6.62
N SER A 106 -2.95 -3.41 5.45
CA SER A 106 -3.48 -2.05 5.30
C SER A 106 -4.68 -1.78 6.23
N PHE A 107 -5.54 -2.79 6.44
CA PHE A 107 -6.67 -2.66 7.36
C PHE A 107 -6.23 -2.58 8.83
N ILE A 108 -5.29 -3.43 9.27
CA ILE A 108 -4.72 -3.39 10.63
C ILE A 108 -4.06 -2.04 10.91
N VAL A 109 -3.26 -1.53 9.97
CA VAL A 109 -2.60 -0.23 10.09
C VAL A 109 -3.64 0.88 10.20
N SER A 110 -4.72 0.82 9.42
CA SER A 110 -5.81 1.78 9.53
C SER A 110 -6.46 1.77 10.92
N LEU A 111 -6.65 0.60 11.55
CA LEU A 111 -7.21 0.50 12.90
C LEU A 111 -6.27 1.07 13.96
N LEU A 112 -4.97 0.81 13.84
CA LEU A 112 -3.95 1.34 14.76
C LEU A 112 -3.92 2.87 14.74
N GLN A 113 -4.18 3.47 13.59
CA GLN A 113 -4.14 4.91 13.42
C GLN A 113 -5.34 5.68 14.01
N HIS A 114 -6.41 4.96 14.34
CA HIS A 114 -7.61 5.51 14.99
C HIS A 114 -7.56 5.42 16.52
N ARG A 115 -6.49 4.84 17.10
CA ARG A 115 -6.17 4.93 18.53
C ARG A 115 -5.26 6.11 18.81
#